data_AF-A0A239WZS0-F1
#
_entry.id   AF-A0A239WZS0-F1
#
_cell.length_a   1.000
_cell.length_b   1.000
_cell.length_c   1.000
_cell.angle_alpha   90.00
_cell.angle_beta   90.00
_cell.angle_gamma   90.00
#
_symmetry.space_group_name_H-M   'P 1'
#
loop_
_entity.id
_entity.type
_entity.pdbx_description
1 polymer ?
#
loop_
_entity_poly.entity_id
_entity_poly.type
_entity_poly.pdbx_seq_one_letter_code
_entity_poly.pdbx_strand_id
1 'polypeptide(L)' 'MTQTAQEKATKKWNEENRAHRNYLTKRSTARGFIRNHATLEDLEELKELIIQKIKENTDV' A
#
# COMPACT_ATOMS: atom_id res chain seq x y z
N MET A 1 18.95 -10.56 -25.03
CA MET A 1 18.49 -11.62 -24.11
C MET A 1 16.99 -11.77 -24.24
N THR A 2 16.50 -12.92 -24.70
CA THR A 2 15.08 -13.19 -24.95
C THR A 2 14.38 -13.57 -23.64
N GLN A 3 13.37 -12.80 -23.27
CA GLN A 3 12.56 -13.02 -22.07
C GLN A 3 11.88 -14.41 -22.12
N THR A 4 12.11 -15.22 -21.10
CA THR A 4 11.67 -16.61 -20.98
C THR A 4 10.15 -16.71 -20.84
N ALA A 5 9.58 -17.87 -21.18
CA ALA A 5 8.14 -18.10 -21.04
C ALA A 5 7.65 -17.92 -19.58
N GLN A 6 8.50 -18.23 -18.61
CA GLN A 6 8.25 -18.04 -17.18
C GLN A 6 8.18 -16.56 -16.80
N GLU A 7 9.09 -15.73 -17.32
CA GLU A 7 9.08 -14.28 -17.08
C GLU A 7 7.83 -13.62 -17.67
N LYS A 8 7.39 -14.06 -18.86
CA LYS A 8 6.15 -13.56 -19.48
C LYS A 8 4.90 -13.94 -18.69
N ALA A 9 4.82 -15.18 -18.22
CA ALA A 9 3.72 -15.64 -17.38
C ALA A 9 3.68 -14.91 -16.03
N THR A 10 4.84 -14.73 -15.40
CA THR A 10 4.99 -13.96 -14.15
C THR A 10 4.59 -12.50 -14.35
N LYS A 11 4.97 -11.89 -15.49
CA LYS A 11 4.60 -10.52 -15.82
C LYS A 11 3.08 -10.37 -15.98
N LYS A 12 2.43 -11.29 -16.69
CA LYS A 12 0.97 -11.27 -16.89
C LYS A 12 0.22 -11.44 -15.57
N TRP A 13 0.64 -12.39 -14.73
CA TRP A 13 0.06 -12.57 -13.41
C TRP A 13 0.28 -11.35 -12.50
N ASN A 14 1.45 -10.72 -12.58
CA ASN A 14 1.74 -9.48 -11.85
C ASN A 14 0.92 -8.28 -12.36
N GLU A 15 0.59 -8.23 -13.65
CA GLU A 15 -0.28 -7.20 -14.24
C GLU A 15 -1.74 -7.39 -13.79
N GLU A 16 -2.25 -8.63 -13.81
CA GLU A 16 -3.60 -8.96 -13.30
C GLU A 16 -3.72 -8.71 -11.79
N ASN A 17 -2.66 -8.98 -11.03
CA ASN A 17 -2.61 -8.75 -9.58
C ASN A 17 -1.98 -7.41 -9.17
N ARG A 18 -1.83 -6.49 -10.12
CA ARG A 18 -1.15 -5.21 -9.91
C ARG A 18 -1.83 -4.38 -8.83
N ALA A 19 -3.16 -4.37 -8.79
CA ALA A 19 -3.92 -3.66 -7.78
C ALA A 19 -3.63 -4.20 -6.36
N HIS A 20 -3.63 -5.53 -6.20
CA HIS A 20 -3.35 -6.17 -4.92
C HIS A 20 -1.90 -5.95 -4.47
N ARG A 21 -0.93 -6.08 -5.39
CA ARG A 21 0.48 -5.76 -5.09
C ARG A 21 0.66 -4.31 -4.67
N ASN A 22 0.08 -3.37 -5.42
CA ASN A 22 0.15 -1.95 -5.11
C ASN A 22 -0.43 -1.66 -3.72
N TYR A 23 -1.54 -2.30 -3.37
CA TYR A 23 -2.12 -2.21 -2.02
C TYR A 23 -1.14 -2.70 -0.95
N LEU A 24 -0.55 -3.88 -1.13
CA LEU A 24 0.42 -4.44 -0.18
C LEU A 24 1.66 -3.55 -0.04
N THR A 25 2.22 -3.06 -1.14
CA THR A 25 3.37 -2.16 -1.12
C THR A 25 3.04 -0.88 -0.36
N LYS A 26 1.93 -0.20 -0.69
CA LYS A 26 1.49 1.01 0.00
C LYS A 26 1.32 0.78 1.50
N ARG A 27 0.70 -0.35 1.89
CA ARG A 27 0.49 -0.73 3.29
C ARG A 27 1.82 -0.94 4.03
N SER A 28 2.75 -1.67 3.43
CA SER A 28 4.07 -1.93 4.03
C SER A 28 4.90 -0.66 4.16
N THR A 29 4.90 0.21 3.14
CA THR A 29 5.59 1.49 3.17
C THR A 29 5.03 2.40 4.28
N ALA A 30 3.70 2.51 4.38
CA ALA A 30 3.06 3.30 5.44
C ALA A 30 3.41 2.77 6.84
N ARG A 31 3.42 1.44 7.04
CA ARG A 31 3.85 0.84 8.31
C ARG A 31 5.32 1.15 8.63
N GLY A 32 6.20 1.08 7.65
CA GLY A 32 7.62 1.41 7.82
C GLY A 32 7.83 2.88 8.17
N PHE A 33 7.09 3.78 7.51
CA PHE A 33 7.12 5.20 7.77
C PHE A 33 6.71 5.52 9.21
N ILE A 34 5.52 5.06 9.63
CA ILE A 34 5.00 5.24 11.00
C ILE A 34 5.96 4.70 12.06
N ARG A 35 6.64 3.58 11.79
CA ARG A 35 7.49 2.91 12.78
C ARG A 35 8.88 3.53 12.93
N ASN A 36 9.50 3.94 11.82
CA ASN A 36 10.94 4.23 11.79
C ASN A 36 11.28 5.68 11.40
N HIS A 37 10.34 6.41 10.77
CA HIS A 37 10.64 7.71 10.16
C HIS A 37 9.71 8.84 10.59
N ALA A 38 8.47 8.54 11.00
CA ALA A 38 7.48 9.54 11.35
C ALA A 38 7.87 10.32 12.61
N THR A 39 7.68 11.64 12.55
CA THR A 39 7.78 12.54 13.71
C THR A 39 6.47 12.55 14.51
N LEU A 40 6.46 13.20 15.68
CA LEU A 40 5.25 13.28 16.50
C LEU A 40 4.08 13.96 15.76
N GLU A 41 4.40 15.03 15.02
CA GLU A 41 3.43 15.78 14.21
C GLU A 41 2.86 14.92 13.08
N ASP A 42 3.72 14.17 12.36
CA ASP A 42 3.27 13.23 11.33
C ASP A 42 2.32 12.16 11.90
N LEU A 43 2.59 11.67 13.11
CA LEU A 43 1.75 10.66 13.76
C LEU A 43 0.37 11.21 14.15
N GLU A 44 0.31 12.47 14.59
CA GLU A 44 -0.95 13.15 14.92
C GLU A 44 -1.79 13.40 13.66
N GLU A 45 -1.18 13.92 12.58
CA GLU A 45 -1.86 14.10 11.31
C GLU A 45 -2.40 12.78 10.75
N LEU A 46 -1.57 11.72 10.74
CA LEU A 46 -1.97 10.39 10.27
C LEU A 46 -3.11 9.81 11.11
N LYS A 47 -3.13 10.07 12.42
CA LYS A 47 -4.22 9.63 13.30
C LYS A 47 -5.53 10.31 12.93
N GLU A 48 -5.54 11.62 12.68
CA GLU A 48 -6.74 12.34 12.25
C GLU A 48 -7.28 11.81 10.91
N LEU A 49 -6.37 11.61 9.94
CA LEU A 49 -6.72 11.03 8.64
C LEU A 49 -7.35 9.64 8.76
N ILE A 50 -6.82 8.78 9.65
CA ILE A 50 -7.38 7.44 9.91
C ILE A 50 -8.78 7.56 10.53
N ILE A 51 -8.96 8.44 11.52
CA ILE A 51 -10.27 8.65 12.17
C ILE A 51 -11.31 9.11 11.15
N GLN A 52 -10.96 10.08 10.30
CA GLN A 52 -11.85 10.57 9.26
C GLN A 52 -12.25 9.44 8.29
N LYS A 53 -11.29 8.61 7.87
CA LYS A 53 -11.56 7.49 6.97
C LYS A 53 -12.44 6.41 7.60
N ILE A 54 -12.28 6.14 8.89
CA ILE A 54 -13.14 5.18 9.62
C ILE A 54 -14.57 5.71 9.70
N LYS A 55 -14.76 6.99 10.03
CA LYS A 55 -16.09 7.62 10.04
C LYS A 55 -16.78 7.48 8.69
N GLU A 56 -16.12 7.91 7.61
CA GLU A 56 -16.64 7.77 6.24
C GLU A 56 -17.03 6.33 5.86
N ASN A 57 -16.34 5.32 6.39
CA ASN A 57 -16.68 3.90 6.12
C ASN A 57 -17.75 3.33 7.05
N THR A 58 -18.01 3.96 8.18
CA THR A 58 -19.01 3.52 9.17
C THR A 58 -20.36 4.20 8.93
N ASP A 59 -20.36 5.38 8.29
CA ASP A 59 -21.56 6.14 7.91
C ASP A 59 -22.23 5.64 6.60
N VAL A 60 -21.92 4.40 6.19
CA VAL A 60 -22.55 3.67 5.05
C VAL A 60 -23.26 2.44 5.58
#